data_AF-A0A847MTF5-F1
#
_entry.id   AF-A0A847MTF5-F1
#
_cell.length_a   1.000
_cell.length_b   1.000
_cell.length_c   1.000
_cell.angle_alpha   90.00
_cell.angle_beta   90.00
_cell.angle_gamma   90.00
#
_symmetry.space_group_name_H-M   'P 1'
#
loop_
_entity.id
_entity.type
_entity.pdbx_description
1 polymer ?
#
loop_
_entity_poly.entity_id
_entity_poly.type
_entity_poly.pdbx_seq_one_letter_code
_entity_poly.pdbx_strand_id
1 'polypeptide(L)' 'MPADRRRVLDELDLPLPPGAGILEALQIAVAVEDGCEVRLPEETLTVASLGRRDAIERVLDALDGAP' A
#
# COMPACT_ATOMS: atom_id res chain seq x y z
N MET A 1 -11.68 -0.16 8.73
CA MET A 1 -11.63 0.98 9.70
C MET A 1 -10.18 1.46 9.83
N PRO A 2 -9.90 2.68 10.35
CA PRO A 2 -8.52 3.16 10.53
C PRO A 2 -7.63 2.24 11.41
N ALA A 3 -8.25 1.41 12.26
CA ALA A 3 -7.56 0.37 13.04
C ALA A 3 -7.00 -0.78 12.17
N ASP A 4 -7.72 -1.18 11.12
CA ASP A 4 -7.30 -2.26 10.20
C ASP A 4 -6.15 -1.78 9.31
N ARG A 5 -6.26 -0.56 8.77
CA ARG A 5 -5.20 0.08 7.98
C ARG A 5 -3.86 0.11 8.73
N ARG A 6 -3.86 0.52 10.00
CA ARG A 6 -2.61 0.62 10.77
C ARG A 6 -1.99 -0.74 11.01
N ARG A 7 -2.82 -1.74 11.33
CA ARG A 7 -2.36 -3.12 11.52
C ARG A 7 -1.74 -3.69 10.24
N VAL A 8 -2.42 -3.53 9.11
CA VAL A 8 -1.92 -4.01 7.81
C VAL A 8 -0.57 -3.37 7.51
N LEU A 9 -0.44 -2.06 7.65
CA LEU A 9 0.81 -1.35 7.40
C LEU A 9 1.95 -1.72 8.38
N ASP A 10 1.63 -2.17 9.60
CA ASP A 10 2.62 -2.68 10.56
C ASP A 10 3.08 -4.12 10.22
N GLU A 11 2.25 -4.89 9.50
CA GLU A 11 2.56 -6.26 9.06
C GLU A 11 3.33 -6.31 7.73
N LEU A 12 3.36 -5.21 6.96
CA LEU A 12 4.11 -5.12 5.71
C LEU A 12 5.63 -4.96 5.94
N ASP A 13 6.42 -5.67 5.14
CA ASP A 13 7.89 -5.57 5.12
C ASP A 13 8.33 -4.27 4.41
N LEU A 14 8.18 -3.14 5.12
CA LEU A 14 8.48 -1.80 4.64
C LEU A 14 9.57 -1.11 5.48
N PRO A 15 10.45 -0.30 4.87
CA PRO A 15 10.51 -0.02 3.43
C PRO A 15 11.08 -1.20 2.64
N LEU A 16 10.67 -1.31 1.37
CA LEU A 16 11.21 -2.33 0.48
C LEU A 16 12.74 -2.18 0.31
N PRO A 17 13.49 -3.29 0.25
CA PRO A 17 14.95 -3.24 0.10
C PRO A 17 15.37 -2.66 -1.26
N PRO A 18 16.58 -2.06 -1.34
CA PRO A 18 17.13 -1.61 -2.61
C PRO A 18 17.34 -2.81 -3.55
N GLY A 19 16.54 -2.87 -4.61
CA GLY A 19 16.49 -4.01 -5.53
C GLY A 19 15.13 -4.71 -5.60
N ALA A 20 14.18 -4.35 -4.73
CA ALA A 20 12.80 -4.78 -4.86
C ALA A 20 12.21 -4.34 -6.21
N GLY A 21 11.50 -5.26 -6.86
CA GLY A 21 10.90 -5.07 -8.16
C GLY A 21 9.40 -4.90 -8.09
N ILE A 22 8.77 -5.01 -9.26
CA ILE A 22 7.31 -4.89 -9.40
C ILE A 22 6.55 -5.99 -8.65
N LEU A 23 7.15 -7.18 -8.47
CA LEU A 23 6.49 -8.29 -7.81
C LEU A 23 6.25 -8.00 -6.32
N GLU A 24 7.25 -7.45 -5.63
CA GLU A 24 7.15 -7.05 -4.23
C GLU A 24 6.13 -5.92 -4.05
N ALA A 25 6.10 -4.96 -4.98
CA ALA A 25 5.09 -3.91 -4.97
C ALA A 25 3.66 -4.47 -5.15
N LEU A 26 3.47 -5.46 -6.05
CA LEU A 26 2.18 -6.12 -6.23
C LEU A 26 1.76 -6.95 -5.02
N GLN A 27 2.70 -7.61 -4.33
CA GLN A 27 2.41 -8.33 -3.09
C GLN A 27 1.91 -7.39 -2.00
N ILE A 28 2.57 -6.23 -1.85
CA ILE A 28 2.11 -5.18 -0.95
C ILE A 28 0.73 -4.67 -1.36
N ALA A 29 0.50 -4.43 -2.65
CA ALA A 29 -0.80 -3.99 -3.14
C ALA A 29 -1.91 -4.94 -2.74
N VAL A 30 -1.74 -6.24 -2.97
CA VAL A 30 -2.73 -7.27 -2.61
C VAL A 30 -2.98 -7.29 -1.10
N ALA A 31 -1.93 -7.23 -0.28
CA ALA A 31 -2.07 -7.20 1.17
C ALA A 31 -2.80 -5.94 1.67
N VAL A 32 -2.56 -4.79 1.03
CA VAL A 32 -3.25 -3.53 1.35
C VAL A 32 -4.70 -3.57 0.89
N GLU A 33 -4.99 -4.07 -0.31
CA GLU A 33 -6.35 -4.20 -0.84
C GLU A 33 -7.20 -5.14 0.02
N ASP A 34 -6.67 -6.31 0.37
CA ASP A 34 -7.35 -7.30 1.21
C ASP A 34 -7.52 -6.80 2.65
N GLY A 35 -6.44 -6.28 3.24
CA GLY A 35 -6.44 -5.86 4.64
C GLY A 35 -7.16 -4.54 4.91
N CYS A 36 -7.25 -3.65 3.92
CA CYS A 36 -7.98 -2.38 4.04
C CYS A 36 -9.36 -2.42 3.35
N GLU A 37 -9.71 -3.52 2.67
CA GLU A 37 -10.92 -3.67 1.86
C GLU A 37 -11.06 -2.56 0.79
N VAL A 38 -9.94 -2.21 0.14
CA VAL A 38 -9.88 -1.17 -0.91
C VAL A 38 -9.41 -1.76 -2.24
N ARG A 39 -9.60 -0.99 -3.32
CA ARG A 39 -9.01 -1.25 -4.63
C ARG A 39 -8.00 -0.15 -4.94
N LEU A 40 -6.74 -0.52 -5.09
CA LEU A 40 -5.68 0.41 -5.46
C LEU A 40 -5.73 0.66 -6.99
N PRO A 41 -5.60 1.91 -7.45
CA PRO A 41 -5.52 2.22 -8.87
C PRO A 41 -4.26 1.60 -9.48
N GLU A 42 -4.33 1.13 -10.74
CA GLU A 42 -3.21 0.48 -11.42
C GLU A 42 -1.96 1.39 -11.52
N GLU A 43 -2.16 2.70 -11.64
CA GLU A 43 -1.06 3.68 -11.64
C GLU A 43 -0.28 3.75 -10.32
N THR A 44 -0.86 3.28 -9.21
CA THR A 44 -0.22 3.25 -7.90
C THR A 44 0.54 1.95 -7.64
N LEU A 45 0.42 0.95 -8.52
CA LEU A 45 1.07 -0.36 -8.39
C LEU A 45 2.55 -0.28 -8.81
N THR A 46 3.34 0.55 -8.13
CA THR A 46 4.76 0.75 -8.39
C THR A 46 5.57 0.70 -7.11
N VAL A 47 6.87 0.35 -7.22
CA VAL A 47 7.80 0.38 -6.08
C VAL A 47 7.92 1.79 -5.49
N ALA A 48 7.77 2.83 -6.30
CA ALA A 48 7.84 4.22 -5.82
C ALA A 48 6.66 4.57 -4.90
N SER A 49 5.47 4.04 -5.21
CA SER A 49 4.22 4.29 -4.48
C SER A 49 3.99 3.33 -3.32
N LEU A 50 4.42 2.07 -3.45
CA LEU A 50 4.17 1.01 -2.48
C LEU A 50 5.42 0.55 -1.71
N GLY A 51 6.61 0.99 -2.11
CA GLY A 51 7.85 0.62 -1.41
C GLY A 51 8.10 1.36 -0.10
N ARG A 52 7.22 2.31 0.26
CA ARG A 52 7.30 3.08 1.50
C ARG A 52 5.94 3.22 2.14
N ARG A 53 5.90 3.07 3.46
CA ARG A 53 4.69 3.23 4.27
C ARG A 53 4.01 4.58 4.06
N ASP A 54 4.76 5.68 4.13
CA ASP A 54 4.19 7.04 3.97
C ASP A 54 3.57 7.28 2.59
N ALA A 55 4.01 6.54 1.57
CA ALA A 55 3.46 6.64 0.22
C ALA A 55 2.15 5.86 0.10
N ILE A 56 2.10 4.64 0.67
CA ILE A 56 0.86 3.85 0.76
C ILE A 56 -0.20 4.61 1.57
N GLU A 57 0.18 5.20 2.70
CA GLU A 57 -0.75 5.99 3.53
C GLU A 57 -1.36 7.15 2.74
N ARG A 58 -0.57 7.87 1.95
CA ARG A 58 -1.07 8.93 1.06
C ARG A 58 -2.03 8.42 -0.02
N VAL A 59 -1.78 7.24 -0.57
CA VAL A 59 -2.68 6.61 -1.55
C VAL A 59 -4.00 6.25 -0.87
N LEU A 60 -3.95 5.65 0.31
CA LEU A 60 -5.14 5.30 1.09
C LEU A 60 -5.94 6.55 1.51
N ASP A 61 -5.26 7.62 1.95
CA ASP A 61 -5.92 8.90 2.27
C ASP A 61 -6.61 9.51 1.04
N ALA A 62 -6.01 9.38 -0.15
CA ALA A 62 -6.61 9.84 -1.39
C ALA A 62 -7.86 9.03 -1.79
N LEU A 63 -7.91 7.74 -1.45
CA LEU A 63 -9.06 6.87 -1.69
C LEU A 63 -10.20 7.15 -0.69
N ASP A 64 -9.88 7.34 0.59
CA ASP A 64 -10.85 7.71 1.63
C ASP A 64 -11.44 9.11 1.41
N GLY A 65 -10.69 10.01 0.75
CA GLY A 65 -11.08 11.38 0.45
C GLY A 65 -11.72 11.60 -0.93
N ALA A 66 -11.96 10.54 -1.70
CA ALA A 66 -12.66 10.65 -2.98
C ALA A 66 -14.14 11.04 -2.72
N PRO A 67 -14.65 12.15 -3.31
CA PRO A 67 -16.02 12.64 -3.10
C PRO A 67 -17.10 11.69 -3.61
#